data_AF-A0A5P1EYI5-F1
#
_entry.id   AF-A0A5P1EYI5-F1
#
_cell.length_a   1.000
_cell.length_b   1.000
_cell.length_c   1.000
_cell.angle_alpha   90.00
_cell.angle_beta   90.00
_cell.angle_gamma   90.00
#
_symmetry.space_group_name_H-M   'P 1'
#
loop_
_entity.id
_entity.type
_entity.pdbx_description
1 polymer ?
#
loop_
_entity_poly.entity_id
_entity_poly.type
_entity_poly.pdbx_seq_one_letter_code
_entity_poly.pdbx_strand_id
1 'polypeptide(L)'
;MGSSLSSCCGSEKVDQGYGGVGGGGREGANTWRMFTYKELHTATNGFSEDNKLGEGGFGSVYWGKTTDGLQIAVKKLKAMNSKAEMEFAVEVEVLGRVRHQNLLGLRGYCAGADQRLIVYDYMPNLSLLSHLHGQFASENRLDWKKRMHIIMGSAAGLV
;
A
#
# COMPACT_ATOMS: atom_id res chain seq x y z
N MET A 1 -52.27 8.28 27.15
CA MET A 1 -52.30 9.41 28.10
C MET A 1 -51.10 9.23 29.02
N GLY A 2 -49.92 9.72 28.65
CA GLY A 2 -49.45 11.07 28.99
C GLY A 2 -48.91 11.06 30.43
N SER A 3 -47.60 11.02 30.65
CA SER A 3 -46.87 12.27 30.93
C SER A 3 -45.35 12.09 30.83
N SER A 4 -44.73 13.00 30.08
CA SER A 4 -43.30 13.27 29.97
C SER A 4 -42.77 14.03 31.20
N LEU A 5 -41.47 13.93 31.47
CA LEU A 5 -40.58 14.99 31.99
C LEU A 5 -39.15 14.57 31.59
N SER A 6 -38.56 15.22 30.57
CA SER A 6 -37.60 16.34 30.65
C SER A 6 -36.15 15.85 30.83
N SER A 7 -35.24 16.18 29.92
CA SER A 7 -34.19 17.22 30.10
C SER A 7 -32.89 16.59 29.56
N CYS A 8 -31.93 17.20 28.86
CA CYS A 8 -31.69 18.48 28.21
C CYS A 8 -30.50 18.24 27.23
N CYS A 9 -30.32 19.15 26.26
CA CYS A 9 -29.09 19.64 25.62
C CYS A 9 -27.78 18.83 25.79
N GLY A 10 -26.88 18.66 24.81
CA GLY A 10 -26.60 19.37 23.57
C GLY A 10 -25.24 18.87 23.04
N SER A 11 -24.92 19.21 21.79
CA SER A 11 -23.70 18.80 21.09
C SER A 11 -22.44 19.45 21.64
N GLU A 12 -21.34 18.70 21.81
CA GLU A 12 -20.00 19.26 21.81
C GLU A 12 -19.04 18.41 20.97
N LYS A 13 -18.47 19.07 19.96
CA LYS A 13 -17.34 18.61 19.16
C LYS A 13 -16.09 18.70 20.02
N VAL A 14 -15.18 17.74 19.86
CA VAL A 14 -13.77 17.95 20.26
C VAL A 14 -12.92 17.78 19.02
N ASP A 15 -12.62 18.92 18.40
CA ASP A 15 -11.43 19.14 17.60
C ASP A 15 -10.23 19.09 18.54
N GLN A 16 -9.26 18.22 18.28
CA GLN A 16 -7.91 18.38 18.82
C GLN A 16 -6.91 18.25 17.68
N GLY A 17 -6.61 19.40 17.09
CA GLY A 17 -5.41 19.61 16.30
C GLY A 17 -4.17 19.52 17.18
N TYR A 18 -3.11 18.95 16.61
CA TYR A 18 -1.75 19.17 17.08
C TYR A 18 -0.97 19.85 15.96
N GLY A 19 -0.46 21.04 16.27
CA GLY A 19 0.48 21.80 15.44
C GLY A 19 1.76 22.10 16.20
N GLY A 20 2.87 22.16 15.45
CA GLY A 20 4.22 22.62 15.85
C GLY A 20 5.16 21.48 16.25
N VAL A 21 6.44 21.41 15.85
CA VAL A 21 7.41 22.42 15.37
C VAL A 21 8.49 21.71 14.54
N GLY A 22 9.12 22.45 13.61
CA GLY A 22 10.11 21.94 12.66
C GLY A 22 11.51 21.60 13.21
N GLY A 23 12.30 20.98 12.34
CA GLY A 23 13.74 20.73 12.50
C GLY A 23 14.29 20.10 11.23
N GLY A 24 15.14 20.83 10.51
CA GLY A 24 15.83 20.32 9.32
C GLY A 24 16.84 19.24 9.69
N GLY A 25 16.72 18.09 9.01
CA GLY A 25 17.68 16.98 9.06
C GLY A 25 17.37 16.01 7.93
N ARG A 26 18.26 15.95 6.93
CA ARG A 26 18.21 14.96 5.85
C ARG A 26 18.82 13.67 6.39
N GLU A 27 17.97 12.72 6.81
CA GLU A 27 18.32 11.31 6.97
C GLU A 27 17.03 10.48 6.86
N GLY A 28 16.99 9.52 5.93
CA GLY A 28 15.79 8.85 5.46
C GLY A 28 15.19 7.86 6.46
N ALA A 29 14.37 8.34 7.39
CA ALA A 29 13.45 7.49 8.15
C ALA A 29 12.05 7.56 7.53
N ASN A 30 11.83 6.92 6.38
CA ASN A 30 10.47 6.82 5.83
C ASN A 30 9.68 5.77 6.61
N THR A 31 9.15 6.13 7.78
CA THR A 31 8.14 5.37 8.53
C THR A 31 6.91 5.17 7.63
N TRP A 32 6.35 3.96 7.61
CA TRP A 32 5.10 3.73 6.90
C TRP A 32 3.98 4.54 7.58
N ARG A 33 2.95 4.94 6.83
CA ARG A 33 1.85 5.76 7.37
C ARG A 33 0.47 5.25 6.97
N MET A 34 -0.55 5.80 7.61
CA MET A 34 -1.93 5.63 7.15
C MET A 34 -2.23 6.60 6.01
N PHE A 35 -2.80 6.07 4.93
CA PHE A 35 -3.31 6.83 3.80
C PHE A 35 -4.83 6.94 3.90
N THR A 36 -5.38 8.05 3.43
CA THR A 36 -6.84 8.15 3.26
C THR A 36 -7.26 7.49 1.95
N TYR A 37 -8.49 6.96 1.88
CA TYR A 37 -9.01 6.40 0.64
C TYR A 37 -9.03 7.45 -0.48
N LYS A 38 -9.42 8.69 -0.15
CA LYS A 38 -9.46 9.81 -1.11
C LYS A 38 -8.08 10.06 -1.72
N GLU A 39 -7.02 10.05 -0.89
CA GLU A 39 -5.65 10.21 -1.36
C GLU A 39 -5.25 9.12 -2.36
N LEU A 40 -5.49 7.85 -2.03
CA LEU A 40 -5.15 6.73 -2.92
C LEU A 40 -6.02 6.69 -4.17
N HIS A 41 -7.29 7.05 -4.05
CA HIS A 41 -8.21 7.18 -5.17
C HIS A 41 -7.72 8.26 -6.14
N THR A 42 -7.34 9.44 -5.65
CA THR A 42 -6.75 10.49 -6.51
C THR A 42 -5.42 10.05 -7.10
N ALA A 43 -4.53 9.46 -6.31
CA ALA A 43 -3.20 9.05 -6.77
C ALA A 43 -3.25 8.00 -7.90
N THR A 44 -4.27 7.13 -7.90
CA THR A 44 -4.47 6.05 -8.88
C THR A 44 -5.44 6.44 -10.02
N ASN A 45 -5.84 7.70 -10.11
CA ASN A 45 -6.87 8.18 -11.05
C ASN A 45 -8.17 7.36 -10.96
N GLY A 46 -8.68 7.18 -9.75
CA GLY A 46 -9.90 6.43 -9.46
C GLY A 46 -9.75 4.92 -9.61
N PHE A 47 -8.55 4.37 -9.38
CA PHE A 47 -8.22 2.97 -9.68
C PHE A 47 -8.48 2.62 -11.15
N SER A 48 -8.09 3.51 -12.07
CA SER A 48 -8.25 3.30 -13.51
C SER A 48 -7.58 2.00 -13.95
N GLU A 49 -8.21 1.27 -14.88
CA GLU A 49 -7.61 0.08 -15.49
C GLU A 49 -6.33 0.40 -16.27
N ASP A 50 -6.17 1.64 -16.77
CA ASP A 50 -4.92 2.09 -17.41
C ASP A 50 -3.74 2.09 -16.44
N ASN A 51 -4.01 2.22 -15.13
CA ASN A 51 -3.01 2.19 -14.08
C ASN A 51 -2.86 0.80 -13.46
N LYS A 52 -3.56 -0.22 -13.96
CA LYS A 52 -3.52 -1.56 -13.36
C LYS A 52 -2.21 -2.26 -13.68
N LEU A 53 -1.48 -2.62 -12.63
CA LEU A 53 -0.21 -3.33 -12.72
C LEU A 53 -0.40 -4.85 -12.74
N GLY A 54 -1.49 -5.34 -12.16
CA GLY A 54 -1.81 -6.76 -12.13
C GLY A 54 -3.03 -7.08 -11.28
N GLU A 55 -3.51 -8.32 -11.39
CA GLU A 55 -4.65 -8.84 -10.66
C GLU A 55 -4.46 -10.32 -10.36
N GLY A 56 -4.94 -10.76 -9.20
CA GLY A 56 -4.94 -12.16 -8.80
C GLY A 56 -5.98 -12.48 -7.72
N GLY A 57 -5.81 -13.62 -7.05
CA GLY A 57 -6.69 -14.05 -5.96
C GLY A 57 -6.69 -13.10 -4.75
N PHE A 58 -5.59 -12.37 -4.56
CA PHE A 58 -5.39 -11.42 -3.45
C PHE A 58 -5.81 -9.99 -3.77
N GLY A 59 -6.48 -9.75 -4.90
CA GLY A 59 -6.92 -8.42 -5.30
C GLY A 59 -6.24 -7.88 -6.54
N SER A 60 -6.34 -6.57 -6.71
CA SER A 60 -5.81 -5.82 -7.85
C SER A 60 -4.75 -4.83 -7.39
N VAL A 61 -3.70 -4.65 -8.18
CA VAL A 61 -2.62 -3.72 -7.87
C VAL A 61 -2.63 -2.62 -8.92
N TYR A 62 -2.61 -1.37 -8.46
CA TYR A 62 -2.64 -0.18 -9.30
C TYR A 62 -1.39 0.66 -9.08
N TRP A 63 -0.84 1.21 -10.14
CA TRP A 63 0.13 2.29 -10.07
C TRP A 63 -0.58 3.57 -9.62
N GLY A 64 0.14 4.38 -8.86
CA GLY A 64 -0.31 5.72 -8.54
C GLY A 64 0.86 6.66 -8.32
N LYS A 65 0.53 7.95 -8.37
CA LYS A 65 1.46 9.02 -8.03
C LYS A 65 0.80 9.97 -7.05
N THR A 66 1.37 10.09 -5.87
CA THR A 66 0.88 11.00 -4.83
C THR A 66 1.14 12.46 -5.23
N THR A 67 0.53 13.40 -4.52
CA THR A 67 0.62 14.84 -4.81
C THR A 67 2.04 15.39 -4.63
N ASP A 68 2.84 14.80 -3.74
CA ASP A 68 4.27 15.08 -3.56
C ASP A 68 5.16 14.38 -4.59
N GLY A 69 4.57 13.65 -5.53
CA GLY A 69 5.24 13.05 -6.68
C GLY A 69 5.83 11.66 -6.44
N LEU A 70 5.63 11.07 -5.26
CA LEU A 70 6.04 9.71 -4.94
C LEU A 70 5.21 8.70 -5.79
N GLN A 71 5.92 7.82 -6.49
CA GLN A 71 5.30 6.73 -7.23
C GLN A 71 5.08 5.54 -6.30
N ILE A 72 3.86 4.99 -6.32
CA ILE A 72 3.42 3.94 -5.41
C ILE A 72 2.71 2.83 -6.17
N ALA A 73 2.72 1.64 -5.58
CA ALA A 73 1.85 0.53 -5.97
C ALA A 73 0.79 0.33 -4.88
N VAL A 74 -0.49 0.39 -5.25
CA VAL A 74 -1.63 0.27 -4.35
C VAL A 74 -2.32 -1.06 -4.59
N LYS A 75 -2.16 -2.01 -3.66
CA LYS A 75 -2.86 -3.30 -3.65
C LYS A 75 -4.22 -3.10 -2.98
N LYS A 76 -5.30 -3.23 -3.76
CA LYS A 76 -6.69 -3.19 -3.31
C LYS A 76 -7.21 -4.63 -3.17
N LEU A 77 -7.58 -5.02 -1.95
CA LEU A 77 -8.15 -6.34 -1.67
C LEU A 77 -9.59 -6.44 -2.20
N LYS A 78 -9.95 -7.58 -2.80
CA LYS A 78 -11.22 -7.79 -3.54
C LYS A 78 -12.46 -7.95 -2.65
N ALA A 79 -12.34 -8.62 -1.50
CA ALA A 79 -13.47 -8.95 -0.64
C ALA A 79 -13.08 -8.83 0.83
N MET A 80 -13.94 -8.18 1.62
CA MET A 80 -13.83 -8.15 3.08
C MET A 80 -14.44 -9.42 3.65
N ASN A 81 -13.65 -10.49 3.70
CA ASN A 81 -13.96 -11.65 4.52
C ASN A 81 -12.89 -11.77 5.62
N SER A 82 -13.16 -12.62 6.61
CA SER A 82 -12.24 -12.83 7.74
C SER A 82 -10.83 -13.23 7.29
N LYS A 83 -10.71 -13.99 6.20
CA LYS A 83 -9.41 -14.37 5.62
C LYS A 83 -8.66 -13.17 5.05
N ALA A 84 -9.31 -12.33 4.26
CA ALA A 84 -8.70 -11.14 3.67
C ALA A 84 -8.30 -10.12 4.74
N GLU A 85 -9.08 -10.01 5.83
CA GLU A 85 -8.73 -9.18 6.97
C GLU A 85 -7.48 -9.72 7.70
N MET A 86 -7.40 -11.04 7.88
CA MET A 86 -6.20 -11.68 8.43
C MET A 86 -4.99 -11.48 7.52
N GLU A 87 -5.13 -11.68 6.20
CA GLU A 87 -4.06 -11.45 5.23
C GLU A 87 -3.58 -10.00 5.27
N PHE A 88 -4.51 -9.03 5.33
CA PHE A 88 -4.18 -7.62 5.49
C PHE A 88 -3.41 -7.35 6.78
N ALA A 89 -3.91 -7.83 7.91
CA ALA A 89 -3.29 -7.61 9.22
C ALA A 89 -1.88 -8.20 9.27
N VAL A 90 -1.70 -9.43 8.78
CA VAL A 90 -0.39 -10.10 8.71
C VAL A 90 0.56 -9.32 7.81
N GLU A 91 0.12 -8.93 6.61
CA GLU A 91 0.96 -8.22 5.64
C GLU A 91 1.42 -6.86 6.19
N VAL A 92 0.52 -6.10 6.83
CA VAL A 92 0.84 -4.81 7.47
C VAL A 92 1.73 -4.99 8.71
N GLU A 93 1.45 -5.97 9.57
CA GLU A 93 2.22 -6.19 10.79
C GLU A 93 3.65 -6.64 10.48
N VAL A 94 3.81 -7.60 9.56
CA VAL A 94 5.11 -8.16 9.19
C VAL A 94 5.93 -7.14 8.40
N LEU A 95 5.37 -6.60 7.30
CA LEU A 95 6.11 -5.67 6.45
C LEU A 95 6.29 -4.29 7.10
N GLY A 96 5.47 -3.96 8.10
CA GLY A 96 5.66 -2.78 8.93
C GLY A 96 6.89 -2.84 9.84
N ARG A 97 7.40 -4.04 10.14
CA ARG A 97 8.53 -4.28 11.05
C ARG A 97 9.82 -4.66 10.34
N VAL A 98 9.75 -5.15 9.11
CA VAL A 98 10.91 -5.65 8.36
C VAL A 98 11.29 -4.66 7.26
N ARG A 99 12.59 -4.34 7.17
CA ARG A 99 13.16 -3.57 6.06
C ARG A 99 14.41 -4.26 5.55
N HIS A 100 14.42 -4.54 4.26
CA HIS A 100 15.55 -5.13 3.58
C HIS A 100 15.58 -4.67 2.13
N GLN A 101 16.76 -4.50 1.53
CA GLN A 101 16.91 -4.03 0.15
C GLN A 101 16.22 -4.97 -0.86
N ASN A 102 16.09 -6.25 -0.53
CA ASN A 102 15.47 -7.27 -1.39
C ASN A 102 14.03 -7.64 -0.98
N LEU A 103 13.42 -6.87 -0.07
CA LEU A 103 12.00 -6.97 0.24
C LEU A 103 11.26 -5.75 -0.29
N LEU A 104 10.02 -5.95 -0.72
CA LEU A 104 9.19 -4.86 -1.22
C LEU A 104 8.90 -3.87 -0.08
N GLY A 105 9.27 -2.61 -0.28
CA GLY A 105 9.12 -1.58 0.74
C GLY A 105 7.67 -1.21 0.99
N LEU A 106 7.20 -1.44 2.22
CA LEU A 106 5.89 -0.96 2.68
C LEU A 106 5.95 0.56 2.91
N ARG A 107 5.05 1.29 2.25
CA ARG A 107 4.85 2.73 2.44
C ARG A 107 3.70 3.03 3.38
N GLY A 108 2.72 2.13 3.48
CA GLY A 108 1.58 2.32 4.35
C GLY A 108 0.39 1.48 3.97
N TYR A 109 -0.75 1.84 4.54
CA TYR A 109 -2.02 1.19 4.27
C TYR A 109 -3.19 2.18 4.37
N CYS A 110 -4.35 1.76 3.88
CA CYS A 110 -5.63 2.42 4.13
C CYS A 110 -6.63 1.36 4.65
N ALA A 111 -7.23 1.65 5.81
CA ALA A 111 -8.28 0.84 6.42
C ALA A 111 -9.55 1.68 6.56
N GLY A 112 -10.40 1.66 5.52
CA GLY A 112 -11.76 2.23 5.57
C GLY A 112 -12.78 1.18 5.99
N ALA A 113 -14.05 1.56 6.18
CA ALA A 113 -15.11 0.64 6.63
C ALA A 113 -15.13 -0.68 5.84
N ASP A 114 -15.16 -0.59 4.50
CA ASP A 114 -15.22 -1.75 3.61
C ASP A 114 -14.03 -1.83 2.65
N GLN A 115 -12.92 -1.14 2.96
CA GLN A 115 -11.76 -1.06 2.05
C GLN A 115 -10.46 -1.33 2.81
N ARG A 116 -9.68 -2.29 2.33
CA ARG A 116 -8.29 -2.55 2.75
C ARG A 116 -7.42 -2.32 1.54
N LEU A 117 -6.49 -1.38 1.67
CA LEU A 117 -5.48 -1.10 0.67
C LEU A 117 -4.11 -1.12 1.32
N ILE A 118 -3.13 -1.70 0.62
CA ILE A 118 -1.74 -1.72 1.05
C ILE A 118 -0.91 -0.97 0.00
N VAL A 119 -0.01 -0.12 0.48
CA VAL A 119 0.76 0.81 -0.34
C VAL A 119 2.22 0.42 -0.28
N TYR A 120 2.80 0.16 -1.44
CA TYR A 120 4.18 -0.25 -1.63
C TYR A 120 4.97 0.76 -2.46
N ASP A 121 6.29 0.63 -2.39
CA ASP A 121 7.17 1.17 -3.42
C ASP A 121 6.77 0.68 -4.82
N TYR A 122 6.73 1.59 -5.78
CA TYR A 122 6.55 1.21 -7.17
C TYR A 122 7.83 0.59 -7.74
N MET A 123 7.69 -0.59 -8.35
CA MET A 123 8.77 -1.30 -9.03
C MET A 123 8.63 -1.15 -10.55
N PRO A 124 9.51 -0.38 -11.23
CA PRO A 124 9.35 -0.04 -12.65
C PRO A 124 9.50 -1.24 -13.59
N ASN A 125 10.20 -2.29 -13.15
CA ASN A 125 10.41 -3.50 -13.93
C ASN A 125 9.31 -4.55 -13.71
N LEU A 126 8.24 -4.24 -12.98
CA LEU A 126 7.15 -5.18 -12.68
C LEU A 126 7.63 -6.51 -12.06
N SER A 127 6.79 -7.54 -12.12
CA SER A 127 7.07 -8.84 -11.52
C SER A 127 8.05 -9.69 -12.34
N LEU A 128 8.79 -10.58 -11.68
CA LEU A 128 9.62 -11.57 -12.38
C LEU A 128 8.80 -12.46 -13.32
N LEU A 129 7.56 -12.79 -12.93
CA LEU A 129 6.62 -13.55 -13.77
C LEU A 129 6.38 -12.83 -15.11
N SER A 130 6.24 -11.50 -15.10
CA SER A 130 6.05 -10.69 -16.31
C SER A 130 7.22 -10.84 -17.30
N HIS A 131 8.44 -11.07 -16.81
CA HIS A 131 9.66 -11.25 -17.61
C HIS A 131 9.96 -12.69 -17.99
N LEU A 132 9.52 -13.67 -17.19
CA LEU A 132 9.76 -15.09 -17.50
C LEU A 132 8.65 -15.70 -18.36
N HIS A 133 7.40 -15.30 -18.10
CA HIS A 133 6.21 -15.94 -18.67
C HIS A 133 5.11 -14.95 -19.11
N GLY A 134 5.32 -13.65 -18.90
CA GLY A 134 4.34 -12.62 -19.26
C GLY A 134 4.72 -11.85 -20.53
N GLN A 135 4.21 -10.63 -20.63
CA GLN A 135 4.33 -9.77 -21.81
C GLN A 135 5.77 -9.46 -22.25
N PHE A 136 6.76 -9.58 -21.35
CA PHE A 136 8.17 -9.30 -21.66
C PHE A 136 8.99 -10.57 -21.90
N ALA A 137 8.37 -11.76 -21.88
CA ALA A 137 9.09 -13.03 -22.01
C ALA A 137 9.84 -13.16 -23.35
N SER A 138 9.26 -12.65 -24.43
CA SER A 138 9.87 -12.68 -25.77
C SER A 138 11.07 -11.73 -25.93
N GLU A 139 11.17 -10.68 -25.09
CA GLU A 139 12.27 -9.71 -25.16
C GLU A 139 13.60 -10.28 -24.62
N ASN A 140 13.55 -11.45 -23.96
CA ASN A 140 14.69 -12.16 -23.36
C ASN A 140 15.66 -11.24 -22.58
N ARG A 141 15.12 -10.31 -21.80
CA ARG A 141 15.90 -9.26 -21.10
C ARG A 141 16.66 -9.76 -19.89
N LEU A 142 16.35 -10.98 -19.43
CA LEU A 142 16.97 -11.64 -18.29
C LEU A 142 18.06 -12.60 -18.75
N ASP A 143 19.24 -12.06 -19.05
CA ASP A 143 20.46 -12.86 -19.22
C ASP A 143 20.85 -13.59 -17.92
N TRP A 144 21.76 -14.55 -18.02
CA TRP A 144 22.18 -15.37 -16.88
C TRP A 144 22.71 -14.55 -15.70
N LYS A 145 23.46 -13.48 -15.98
CA LYS A 145 24.02 -12.60 -14.94
C LYS A 145 22.90 -11.91 -14.15
N LYS A 146 21.88 -11.37 -14.82
CA LYS A 146 20.70 -10.78 -14.17
C LYS A 146 19.91 -11.82 -13.39
N ARG A 147 19.70 -13.01 -13.94
CA ARG A 147 19.02 -14.11 -13.23
C ARG A 147 19.75 -14.48 -11.94
N MET A 148 21.07 -14.59 -12.00
CA MET A 148 21.88 -14.88 -10.81
C MET A 148 21.76 -13.77 -9.76
N HIS A 149 21.76 -12.50 -10.18
CA HIS A 149 21.54 -11.38 -9.27
C HIS A 149 20.17 -11.43 -8.60
N ILE A 150 19.11 -11.75 -9.35
CA ILE A 150 17.75 -11.92 -8.80
C ILE A 150 17.71 -13.07 -7.79
N ILE A 151 18.35 -14.21 -8.09
CA ILE A 151 18.42 -15.38 -7.20
C ILE A 151 19.11 -15.01 -5.90
N MET A 152 20.30 -14.40 -5.97
CA MET A 152 21.06 -13.99 -4.79
C MET A 152 20.29 -12.96 -3.94
N GLY A 153 19.68 -11.96 -4.59
CA GLY A 153 18.86 -10.97 -3.88
C GLY A 153 17.63 -11.59 -3.20
N SER A 154 16.94 -12.51 -3.88
CA SER A 154 15.79 -13.22 -3.31
C SER A 154 16.20 -14.07 -2.10
N ALA A 155 17.33 -14.77 -2.20
CA ALA A 155 17.88 -15.55 -1.09
C ALA A 155 18.24 -14.66 0.10
N ALA A 156 18.91 -13.52 -0.15
CA ALA A 156 19.28 -12.57 0.89
C ALA A 156 18.07 -11.90 1.56
N GLY A 157 16.94 -11.74 0.85
CA GLY A 157 15.72 -11.18 1.45
C GLY A 157 14.96 -12.15 2.36
N LEU A 158 15.21 -13.45 2.28
CA LEU A 158 14.51 -14.49 3.05
C LEU A 158 15.27 -14.94 4.31
N VAL A 159 16.55 -14.62 4.42
CA VAL A 159 17.46 -15.04 5.52
C VAL A 159 17.78 -13.83 6.40
#